data_AF-A0A502WPQ9-F1
#
_entry.id   AF-A0A502WPQ9-F1
#
_cell.length_a   1.000
_cell.length_b   1.000
_cell.length_c   1.000
_cell.angle_alpha   90.00
_cell.angle_beta   90.00
_cell.angle_gamma   90.00
#
_symmetry.space_group_name_H-M   'P 1'
#
loop_
_entity.id
_entity.type
_entity.pdbx_description
1 polymer ?
#
loop_
_entity_poly.entity_id
_entity_poly.type
_entity_poly.pdbx_seq_one_letter_code
_entity_poly.pdbx_strand_id
1 'polypeptide(L)'
;MAKGFKLTGDTQLRSSIQQLGRVYDGRAMDVDLEAALEPMRKETEKNAVSVRNYAGKHSAFFPQPTGAPKGGHLDQGVVSVKIKGTAKVRVWWVTFAKRARYIAHLVEFGTAPHFQPRFKGGFSHPGARPHPFFRPAFDSQKGNVLKVLGERAWLRISTAAFRTRKK
;
A
#
# COMPACT_ATOMS: atom_id res chain seq x y z
N MET A 1 -56.16 26.97 -11.39
CA MET A 1 -54.92 26.49 -12.06
C MET A 1 -53.77 26.64 -11.07
N ALA A 2 -53.14 25.56 -10.63
CA ALA A 2 -52.00 25.65 -9.72
C ALA A 2 -50.79 26.22 -10.49
N LYS A 3 -50.29 27.39 -10.07
CA LYS A 3 -49.02 27.92 -10.58
C LYS A 3 -47.90 27.01 -10.10
N GLY A 4 -47.26 26.30 -11.02
CA GLY A 4 -46.12 25.44 -10.73
C GLY A 4 -45.00 26.21 -10.02
N PHE A 5 -44.38 25.60 -9.02
CA PHE A 5 -43.26 26.18 -8.29
C PHE A 5 -41.97 25.95 -9.09
N LYS A 6 -41.31 27.03 -9.52
CA LYS A 6 -40.07 26.97 -10.28
C LYS A 6 -38.89 26.92 -9.31
N LEU A 7 -38.28 25.75 -9.15
CA LEU A 7 -37.04 25.60 -8.38
C LEU A 7 -35.85 26.01 -9.28
N THR A 8 -35.26 27.16 -9.01
CA THR A 8 -33.99 27.59 -9.64
C THR A 8 -32.85 27.47 -8.63
N GLY A 9 -31.82 26.69 -8.96
CA GLY A 9 -30.68 26.45 -8.06
C GLY A 9 -29.54 25.62 -8.67
N ASP A 10 -29.72 25.05 -9.86
CA ASP A 10 -28.72 24.22 -10.56
C ASP A 10 -27.36 24.93 -10.69
N THR A 11 -27.32 26.19 -11.14
CA THR A 11 -26.05 26.90 -11.35
C THR A 11 -25.26 27.14 -10.06
N GLN A 12 -25.93 27.49 -8.96
CA GLN A 12 -25.28 27.68 -7.66
C GLN A 12 -24.83 26.34 -7.06
N LEU A 13 -25.65 25.30 -7.18
CA LEU A 13 -25.31 23.94 -6.75
C LEU A 13 -24.10 23.41 -7.55
N ARG A 14 -24.12 23.54 -8.87
CA ARG A 14 -23.04 23.15 -9.77
C ARG A 14 -21.75 23.90 -9.45
N SER A 15 -21.82 25.22 -9.24
CA SER A 15 -20.66 26.02 -8.81
C SER A 15 -20.12 25.53 -7.46
N SER A 16 -21.00 25.23 -6.50
CA SER A 16 -20.61 24.73 -5.17
C SER A 16 -19.95 23.36 -5.26
N ILE A 17 -20.51 22.44 -6.04
CA ILE A 17 -19.92 21.11 -6.30
C ILE A 17 -18.57 21.25 -6.99
N GLN A 18 -18.45 22.15 -7.98
CA GLN A 18 -17.17 22.42 -8.64
C GLN A 18 -16.12 23.01 -7.69
N GLN A 19 -16.51 23.92 -6.79
CA GLN A 19 -15.63 24.46 -5.76
C GLN A 19 -15.19 23.36 -4.78
N LEU A 20 -16.09 22.48 -4.35
CA LEU A 20 -15.75 21.32 -3.52
C LEU A 20 -14.78 20.37 -4.22
N GLY A 21 -14.98 20.12 -5.52
CA GLY A 21 -14.05 19.34 -6.35
C GLY A 21 -12.65 19.95 -6.45
N ARG A 22 -12.53 21.29 -6.37
CA ARG A 22 -11.22 21.97 -6.33
C ARG A 22 -10.52 21.85 -4.98
N VAL A 23 -11.27 21.63 -3.89
CA VAL A 23 -10.70 21.44 -2.55
C VAL A 23 -10.08 20.06 -2.43
N TYR A 24 -10.78 19.03 -2.91
CA TYR A 24 -10.24 17.67 -2.95
C TYR A 24 -9.42 17.45 -4.23
N ASP A 25 -8.38 18.26 -4.35
CA ASP A 25 -7.50 18.23 -5.51
C ASP A 25 -6.57 17.01 -5.50
N GLY A 26 -5.78 16.93 -6.56
CA GLY A 26 -4.88 15.82 -6.75
C GLY A 26 -3.81 15.65 -5.68
N ARG A 27 -3.36 16.74 -5.05
CA ARG A 27 -2.34 16.69 -4.01
C ARG A 27 -2.95 16.23 -2.69
N ALA A 28 -4.14 16.72 -2.34
CA ALA A 28 -4.90 16.26 -1.19
C ALA A 28 -5.21 14.77 -1.29
N MET A 29 -5.62 14.31 -2.48
CA MET A 29 -5.90 12.89 -2.73
C MET A 29 -4.64 12.02 -2.61
N ASP A 30 -3.47 12.49 -3.07
CA ASP A 30 -2.20 11.75 -2.90
C ASP A 30 -1.87 11.55 -1.41
N VAL A 31 -1.97 12.61 -0.60
CA VAL A 31 -1.72 12.53 0.86
C VAL A 31 -2.69 11.57 1.54
N ASP A 32 -3.96 11.57 1.14
CA ASP A 32 -4.96 10.71 1.76
C ASP A 32 -4.87 9.26 1.30
N LEU A 33 -4.49 9.01 0.05
CA LEU A 33 -4.20 7.66 -0.45
C LEU A 33 -2.98 7.05 0.24
N GLU A 34 -1.91 7.82 0.42
CA GLU A 34 -0.73 7.39 1.17
C GLU A 34 -1.10 7.04 2.61
N ALA A 35 -1.82 7.94 3.30
CA ALA A 35 -2.27 7.70 4.67
C ALA A 35 -3.23 6.50 4.78
N ALA A 36 -4.10 6.29 3.79
CA ALA A 36 -5.02 5.16 3.77
C ALA A 36 -4.31 3.81 3.60
N LEU A 37 -3.18 3.78 2.88
CA LEU A 37 -2.39 2.56 2.69
C LEU A 37 -1.46 2.25 3.87
N GLU A 38 -1.21 3.21 4.75
CA GLU A 38 -0.30 3.05 5.90
C GLU A 38 -0.60 1.82 6.78
N PRO A 39 -1.87 1.50 7.14
CA PRO A 39 -2.16 0.29 7.93
C PRO A 39 -1.79 -1.00 7.19
N MET A 40 -2.06 -1.07 5.88
CA MET A 40 -1.71 -2.23 5.06
C MET A 40 -0.19 -2.37 4.90
N ARG A 41 0.52 -1.24 4.76
CA ARG A 41 1.99 -1.18 4.74
C ARG A 41 2.57 -1.74 6.04
N LYS A 42 2.11 -1.23 7.19
CA LYS A 42 2.55 -1.69 8.52
C LYS A 42 2.25 -3.15 8.78
N GLU A 43 1.08 -3.64 8.39
CA GLU A 43 0.75 -5.07 8.56
C GLU A 43 1.64 -5.95 7.68
N THR A 44 1.95 -5.51 6.46
CA THR A 44 2.92 -6.18 5.59
C THR A 44 4.32 -6.21 6.23
N GLU A 45 4.79 -5.09 6.78
CA GLU A 45 6.08 -5.01 7.48
C GLU A 45 6.12 -5.99 8.66
N LYS A 46 5.09 -5.95 9.51
CA LYS A 46 4.94 -6.84 10.67
C LYS A 46 4.97 -8.31 10.27
N ASN A 47 4.23 -8.69 9.22
CA ASN A 47 4.23 -10.06 8.72
C ASN A 47 5.62 -10.44 8.19
N ALA A 48 6.29 -9.55 7.45
CA ALA A 48 7.62 -9.79 6.91
C ALA A 48 8.70 -9.93 8.00
N VAL A 49 8.56 -9.26 9.14
CA VAL A 49 9.49 -9.40 10.28
C VAL A 49 9.52 -10.84 10.79
N SER A 50 8.38 -11.53 10.83
CA SER A 50 8.33 -12.94 11.28
C SER A 50 9.16 -13.88 10.40
N VAL A 51 9.31 -13.52 9.12
CA VAL A 51 10.07 -14.29 8.11
C VAL A 51 11.57 -13.98 8.16
N ARG A 52 12.00 -12.95 8.91
CA ARG A 52 13.41 -12.55 8.98
C ARG A 52 14.29 -13.68 9.53
N ASN A 53 15.40 -13.93 8.86
CA ASN A 53 16.46 -14.81 9.36
C ASN A 53 17.46 -13.99 10.21
N TYR A 54 17.84 -14.53 11.37
CA TYR A 54 18.80 -13.93 12.30
C TYR A 54 19.67 -15.03 12.93
N ALA A 55 20.85 -14.65 13.40
CA ALA A 55 21.78 -15.60 14.01
C ALA A 55 21.12 -16.32 15.19
N GLY A 56 21.14 -17.65 15.18
CA GLY A 56 20.52 -18.50 16.20
C GLY A 56 19.06 -18.87 15.95
N LYS A 57 18.42 -18.37 14.88
CA LYS A 57 17.04 -18.75 14.53
C LYS A 57 16.93 -20.23 14.12
N HIS A 58 17.96 -20.73 13.44
CA HIS A 58 18.02 -22.12 12.98
C HIS A 58 19.18 -22.85 13.67
N SER A 59 19.14 -24.18 13.71
CA SER A 59 20.22 -25.02 14.24
C SER A 59 21.57 -24.70 13.59
N ALA A 60 22.66 -24.88 14.31
CA ALA A 60 24.04 -24.64 13.84
C ALA A 60 24.40 -25.37 12.53
N PHE A 61 23.65 -26.42 12.16
CA PHE A 61 23.79 -27.13 10.89
C PHE A 61 23.47 -26.25 9.65
N PHE A 62 22.61 -25.23 9.78
CA PHE A 62 22.32 -24.29 8.70
C PHE A 62 23.20 -23.04 8.81
N PRO A 63 23.79 -22.54 7.69
CA PRO A 63 24.59 -21.33 7.69
C PRO A 63 23.81 -20.17 8.29
N GLN A 64 24.30 -19.62 9.39
CA GLN A 64 23.68 -18.48 10.06
C GLN A 64 24.11 -17.18 9.38
N PRO A 65 23.21 -16.18 9.26
CA PRO A 65 23.59 -14.88 8.78
C PRO A 65 24.56 -14.21 9.76
N THR A 66 25.71 -13.74 9.27
CA THR A 66 26.75 -13.06 10.07
C THR A 66 26.51 -11.56 10.25
N GLY A 67 25.44 -11.02 9.66
CA GLY A 67 25.08 -9.60 9.74
C GLY A 67 23.86 -9.24 8.91
N ALA A 68 23.57 -7.94 8.80
CA ALA A 68 22.50 -7.44 7.96
C ALA A 68 22.87 -7.57 6.46
N PRO A 69 21.98 -8.07 5.59
CA PRO A 69 22.26 -8.19 4.18
C PRO A 69 22.38 -6.81 3.53
N LYS A 70 23.25 -6.68 2.52
CA LYS A 70 23.36 -5.47 1.71
C LYS A 70 22.01 -5.12 1.09
N GLY A 71 21.52 -3.91 1.34
CA GLY A 71 20.20 -3.45 0.89
C GLY A 71 19.04 -3.71 1.85
N GLY A 72 19.31 -4.23 3.05
CA GLY A 72 18.33 -4.37 4.14
C GLY A 72 17.53 -5.67 4.11
N HIS A 73 16.78 -5.87 5.19
CA HIS A 73 15.83 -6.99 5.33
C HIS A 73 14.54 -6.74 4.54
N LEU A 74 13.73 -7.79 4.38
CA LEU A 74 12.50 -7.76 3.58
C LEU A 74 11.48 -6.75 4.14
N ASP A 75 11.30 -6.77 5.45
CA ASP A 75 10.43 -5.86 6.22
C ASP A 75 10.83 -4.39 6.04
N GLN A 76 12.13 -4.12 5.99
CA GLN A 76 12.66 -2.75 5.84
C GLN A 76 12.47 -2.18 4.42
N GLY A 77 12.07 -3.01 3.47
CA GLY A 77 11.88 -2.62 2.08
C GLY A 77 10.43 -2.35 1.69
N VAL A 78 9.46 -2.50 2.61
CA VAL A 78 8.03 -2.27 2.30
C VAL A 78 7.74 -0.77 2.23
N VAL A 79 7.17 -0.33 1.10
CA VAL A 79 6.92 1.09 0.82
C VAL A 79 5.56 1.28 0.16
N SER A 80 4.89 2.40 0.43
CA SER A 80 3.77 2.90 -0.37
C SER A 80 4.29 3.84 -1.43
N VAL A 81 3.96 3.60 -2.70
CA VAL A 81 4.42 4.44 -3.81
C VAL A 81 3.29 4.78 -4.77
N LYS A 82 3.38 5.98 -5.32
CA LYS A 82 2.54 6.42 -6.42
C LYS A 82 3.05 5.83 -7.74
N ILE A 83 2.18 5.11 -8.44
CA ILE A 83 2.48 4.49 -9.75
C ILE A 83 2.00 5.37 -10.89
N LYS A 84 0.82 5.96 -10.73
CA LYS A 84 0.21 6.83 -11.75
C LYS A 84 -0.52 7.98 -11.07
N GLY A 85 -0.38 9.17 -11.61
CA GLY A 85 -1.12 10.34 -11.13
C GLY A 85 -1.50 11.26 -12.28
N THR A 86 -2.77 11.22 -12.65
CA THR A 86 -3.38 12.10 -13.65
C THR A 86 -4.58 12.80 -13.01
N ALA A 87 -5.15 13.78 -13.71
CA ALA A 87 -6.39 14.41 -13.26
C ALA A 87 -7.57 13.42 -13.14
N LYS A 88 -7.55 12.34 -13.94
CA LYS A 88 -8.63 11.34 -14.00
C LYS A 88 -8.41 10.13 -13.09
N VAL A 89 -7.16 9.73 -12.91
CA VAL A 89 -6.79 8.47 -12.24
C VAL A 89 -5.53 8.66 -11.41
N ARG A 90 -5.59 8.17 -10.17
CA ARG A 90 -4.45 8.05 -9.26
C ARG A 90 -4.33 6.62 -8.78
N VAL A 91 -3.14 6.05 -8.91
CA VAL A 91 -2.83 4.66 -8.54
C VAL A 91 -1.66 4.67 -7.57
N TRP A 92 -1.90 4.05 -6.43
CA TRP A 92 -0.92 3.87 -5.37
C TRP A 92 -0.83 2.41 -4.98
N TRP A 93 0.38 1.91 -4.79
CA TRP A 93 0.66 0.53 -4.41
C TRP A 93 1.42 0.47 -3.10
N VAL A 94 1.15 -0.55 -2.29
CA VAL A 94 2.14 -1.07 -1.35
C VAL A 94 3.03 -2.03 -2.13
N THR A 95 4.34 -1.79 -2.11
CA THR A 95 5.34 -2.53 -2.88
C THR A 95 6.67 -2.57 -2.14
N PHE A 96 7.73 -2.99 -2.84
CA PHE A 96 9.05 -3.23 -2.28
C PHE A 96 10.13 -2.39 -2.96
N ALA A 97 11.05 -1.87 -2.15
CA ALA A 97 12.23 -1.11 -2.56
C ALA A 97 13.52 -1.92 -2.37
N LYS A 98 14.60 -1.47 -3.00
CA LYS A 98 15.96 -2.02 -2.83
C LYS A 98 15.99 -3.54 -3.07
N ARG A 99 16.66 -4.30 -2.17
CA ARG A 99 16.77 -5.75 -2.23
C ARG A 99 15.42 -6.45 -2.12
N ALA A 100 14.51 -5.94 -1.29
CA ALA A 100 13.20 -6.53 -1.05
C ALA A 100 12.42 -6.74 -2.36
N ARG A 101 12.55 -5.83 -3.33
CA ARG A 101 11.91 -5.94 -4.65
C ARG A 101 12.22 -7.25 -5.38
N TYR A 102 13.45 -7.73 -5.26
CA TYR A 102 13.90 -8.94 -5.97
C TYR A 102 13.55 -10.22 -5.23
N ILE A 103 13.35 -10.17 -3.91
CA ILE A 103 13.18 -11.37 -3.08
C ILE A 103 11.75 -11.56 -2.58
N ALA A 104 10.92 -10.51 -2.55
CA ALA A 104 9.58 -10.56 -1.97
C ALA A 104 8.71 -11.66 -2.57
N HIS A 105 8.69 -11.78 -3.91
CA HIS A 105 7.90 -12.80 -4.59
C HIS A 105 8.40 -14.23 -4.31
N LEU A 106 9.71 -14.43 -4.16
CA LEU A 106 10.29 -15.74 -3.81
C LEU A 106 9.87 -16.18 -2.41
N VAL A 107 9.74 -15.22 -1.49
CA VAL A 107 9.29 -15.48 -0.12
C VAL A 107 7.78 -15.70 -0.08
N GLU A 108 7.00 -14.85 -0.74
CA GLU A 108 5.54 -14.92 -0.76
C GLU A 108 5.04 -16.24 -1.36
N PHE A 109 5.62 -16.67 -2.48
CA PHE A 109 5.14 -17.82 -3.26
C PHE A 109 6.00 -19.08 -3.11
N GLY A 110 7.17 -18.97 -2.50
CA GLY A 110 8.13 -20.07 -2.42
C GLY A 110 8.86 -20.31 -3.74
N THR A 111 9.64 -21.39 -3.78
CA THR A 111 10.39 -21.80 -4.98
C THR A 111 10.28 -23.31 -5.17
N ALA A 112 10.16 -23.76 -6.41
CA ALA A 112 10.16 -25.19 -6.74
C ALA A 112 11.58 -25.79 -6.64
N PRO A 113 11.71 -27.13 -6.52
CA PRO A 113 12.99 -27.80 -6.63
C PRO A 113 13.67 -27.48 -7.97
N HIS A 114 14.95 -27.10 -7.95
CA HIS A 114 15.69 -26.75 -9.16
C HIS A 114 17.20 -26.91 -8.97
N PHE A 115 17.91 -27.15 -10.07
CA PHE A 115 19.37 -27.19 -10.06
C PHE A 115 19.96 -25.78 -10.11
N GLN A 116 20.89 -25.49 -9.21
CA GLN A 116 21.62 -24.24 -9.10
C GLN A 116 23.07 -24.43 -9.56
N PRO A 117 23.39 -24.21 -10.85
CA PRO A 117 24.72 -24.49 -11.39
C PRO A 117 25.81 -23.59 -10.78
N ARG A 118 25.44 -22.39 -10.34
CA ARG A 118 26.36 -21.39 -9.74
C ARG A 118 26.52 -21.53 -8.23
N PHE A 119 25.78 -22.41 -7.57
CA PHE A 119 25.87 -22.60 -6.13
C PHE A 119 26.75 -23.83 -5.82
N LYS A 120 27.91 -23.61 -5.18
CA LYS A 120 28.87 -24.66 -4.79
C LYS A 120 29.23 -25.66 -5.91
N GLY A 121 29.34 -25.20 -7.15
CA GLY A 121 29.69 -26.07 -8.29
C GLY A 121 28.55 -26.93 -8.84
N GLY A 122 27.30 -26.66 -8.44
CA GLY A 122 26.11 -27.37 -8.90
C GLY A 122 25.39 -28.03 -7.74
N PHE A 123 24.28 -27.45 -7.30
CA PHE A 123 23.48 -27.97 -6.18
C PHE A 123 22.03 -28.13 -6.59
N SER A 124 21.44 -29.31 -6.34
CA SER A 124 20.00 -29.50 -6.49
C SER A 124 19.30 -28.93 -5.27
N HIS A 125 18.71 -27.74 -5.41
CA HIS A 125 17.96 -27.09 -4.35
C HIS A 125 16.57 -27.74 -4.23
N PRO A 126 16.12 -28.19 -3.04
CA PRO A 126 14.83 -28.87 -2.85
C PRO A 126 13.62 -27.93 -2.98
N GLY A 127 13.85 -26.66 -3.25
CA GLY A 127 12.84 -25.60 -3.22
C GLY A 127 12.67 -25.02 -1.81
N ALA A 128 11.77 -24.06 -1.70
CA ALA A 128 11.41 -23.41 -0.44
C ALA A 128 9.89 -23.26 -0.37
N ARG A 129 9.32 -23.52 0.80
CA ARG A 129 7.87 -23.34 1.03
C ARG A 129 7.51 -21.84 1.00
N PRO A 130 6.29 -21.50 0.55
CA PRO A 130 5.78 -20.13 0.63
C PRO A 130 5.66 -19.68 2.09
N HIS A 131 6.05 -18.44 2.33
CA HIS A 131 5.85 -17.73 3.59
C HIS A 131 5.06 -16.45 3.30
N PRO A 132 3.74 -16.55 3.09
CA PRO A 132 2.93 -15.42 2.68
C PRO A 132 2.90 -14.37 3.78
N PHE A 133 3.18 -13.13 3.41
CA PHE A 133 3.22 -11.98 4.32
C PHE A 133 2.46 -10.78 3.74
N PHE A 134 2.43 -10.65 2.40
CA PHE A 134 1.73 -9.59 1.71
C PHE A 134 0.24 -9.90 1.55
N ARG A 135 -0.11 -11.12 1.13
CA ARG A 135 -1.51 -11.51 0.94
C ARG A 135 -2.34 -11.43 2.24
N PRO A 136 -1.86 -11.91 3.41
CA PRO A 136 -2.59 -11.77 4.67
C PRO A 136 -2.80 -10.30 5.10
N ALA A 137 -1.83 -9.42 4.81
CA ALA A 137 -1.96 -7.99 5.06
C ALA A 137 -3.03 -7.35 4.17
N PHE A 138 -3.07 -7.74 2.88
CA PHE A 138 -4.12 -7.30 1.96
C PHE A 138 -5.51 -7.74 2.45
N ASP A 139 -5.69 -9.03 2.74
CA ASP A 139 -7.00 -9.55 3.09
C ASP A 139 -7.54 -8.97 4.41
N SER A 140 -6.67 -8.69 5.37
CA SER A 140 -7.06 -8.07 6.65
C SER A 140 -7.30 -6.57 6.55
N GLN A 141 -6.56 -5.83 5.71
CA GLN A 141 -6.61 -4.36 5.70
C GLN A 141 -7.38 -3.74 4.52
N LYS A 142 -7.72 -4.48 3.45
CA LYS A 142 -8.38 -3.91 2.25
C LYS A 142 -9.63 -3.08 2.55
N GLY A 143 -10.47 -3.51 3.50
CA GLY A 143 -11.65 -2.75 3.93
C GLY A 143 -11.29 -1.49 4.73
N ASN A 144 -10.26 -1.57 5.58
CA ASN A 144 -9.78 -0.46 6.38
C ASN A 144 -9.19 0.65 5.51
N VAL A 145 -8.45 0.31 4.44
CA VAL A 145 -7.94 1.29 3.47
C VAL A 145 -9.08 2.12 2.88
N LEU A 146 -10.15 1.49 2.41
CA LEU A 146 -11.30 2.18 1.82
C LEU A 146 -12.02 3.06 2.86
N LYS A 147 -12.17 2.56 4.09
CA LYS A 147 -12.76 3.31 5.19
C LYS A 147 -11.95 4.57 5.51
N VAL A 148 -10.65 4.44 5.75
CA VAL A 148 -9.76 5.56 6.08
C VAL A 148 -9.74 6.58 4.94
N LEU A 149 -9.67 6.12 3.69
CA LEU A 149 -9.72 7.02 2.53
C LEU A 149 -11.02 7.81 2.50
N GLY A 150 -12.16 7.14 2.68
CA GLY A 150 -13.49 7.76 2.69
C GLY A 150 -13.65 8.78 3.82
N GLU A 151 -13.24 8.44 5.03
CA GLU A 151 -13.29 9.34 6.20
C GLU A 151 -12.44 10.59 5.98
N ARG A 152 -11.22 10.44 5.47
CA ARG A 152 -10.31 11.56 5.20
C ARG A 152 -10.81 12.44 4.06
N ALA A 153 -11.27 11.84 2.97
CA ALA A 153 -11.86 12.57 1.85
C ALA A 153 -13.08 13.38 2.31
N TRP A 154 -13.99 12.74 3.06
CA TRP A 154 -15.17 13.39 3.61
C TRP A 154 -14.83 14.54 4.55
N LEU A 155 -13.87 14.35 5.46
CA LEU A 155 -13.44 15.40 6.38
C LEU A 155 -12.93 16.64 5.64
N ARG A 156 -12.15 16.47 4.56
CA ARG A 156 -11.65 17.60 3.75
C ARG A 156 -12.78 18.32 3.03
N ILE A 157 -13.67 17.56 2.39
CA ILE A 157 -14.80 18.10 1.63
C ILE A 157 -15.74 18.87 2.58
N SER A 158 -16.14 18.24 3.69
CA SER A 158 -17.04 18.87 4.68
C SER A 158 -16.41 20.11 5.32
N THR A 159 -15.14 20.05 5.73
CA THR A 159 -14.43 21.20 6.31
C THR A 159 -14.41 22.37 5.35
N ALA A 160 -14.17 22.14 4.07
CA ALA A 160 -14.19 23.21 3.08
C ALA A 160 -15.60 23.74 2.81
N ALA A 161 -16.61 22.87 2.73
CA ALA A 161 -18.00 23.28 2.59
C ALA A 161 -18.42 24.24 3.72
N PHE A 162 -18.07 23.90 4.97
CA PHE A 162 -18.37 24.74 6.13
C PHE A 162 -17.56 26.05 6.17
N ARG A 163 -16.34 26.06 5.64
CA ARG A 163 -15.55 27.30 5.50
C ARG A 163 -16.17 28.26 4.50
N THR A 164 -16.67 27.76 3.36
CA THR A 164 -17.31 28.59 2.34
C THR A 164 -18.57 29.27 2.88
N ARG A 165 -19.34 28.60 3.76
CA ARG A 165 -20.56 29.16 4.39
C ARG A 165 -20.28 30.34 5.34
N LYS A 166 -19.08 30.45 5.91
CA LYS A 166 -18.73 31.53 6.85
C LYS A 166 -18.30 32.84 6.16
N LYS A 167 -18.16 32.85 4.84
CA LYS A 167 -17.90 34.04 4.03
C LYS A 167 -19.19 34.50 3.38
#